data_AF-A0A2I1FXM1-F1
#
_entry.id   AF-A0A2I1FXM1-F1
#
_cell.length_a   1.000
_cell.length_b   1.000
_cell.length_c   1.000
_cell.angle_alpha   90.00
_cell.angle_beta   90.00
_cell.angle_gamma   90.00
#
_symmetry.space_group_name_H-M   'P 1'
#
loop_
_entity.id
_entity.type
_entity.pdbx_description
1 polymer ?
#
loop_
_entity_poly.entity_id
_entity_poly.type
_entity_poly.pdbx_seq_one_letter_code
_entity_poly.pdbx_strand_id
1 'polypeptide(L)'
;MLLIDLYHGESAVACLVEALVANIREPATLLGETKRLALTVFCAVGKKFPQILEPHLSIIIPPMMVCVRDRVVPVKLAAELALVYVLQLLKGETILQQYLSTVDATTAKSITDFHKRVLTKLVVQEQQKMEQIQVGDTNEMDEEEQEIWAVGNIGTFASNVDQE
;
A
#
# COMPACT_ATOMS: atom_id res chain seq x y z
N MET A 1 -3.26 -21.56 -24.02
CA MET A 1 -3.70 -20.15 -23.94
C MET A 1 -4.17 -19.94 -22.51
N LEU A 2 -3.22 -19.59 -21.65
CA LEU A 2 -3.39 -19.63 -20.19
C LEU A 2 -4.11 -18.36 -19.75
N LEU A 3 -4.91 -18.45 -18.69
CA LEU A 3 -5.67 -17.36 -18.03
C LEU A 3 -4.90 -16.03 -17.86
N ILE A 4 -3.58 -16.09 -17.87
CA ILE A 4 -2.63 -14.96 -17.81
C ILE A 4 -2.80 -14.00 -19.00
N ASP A 5 -3.11 -14.50 -20.21
CA ASP A 5 -3.25 -13.67 -21.42
C ASP A 5 -4.60 -12.91 -21.45
N LEU A 6 -5.61 -13.38 -20.71
CA LEU A 6 -6.95 -12.77 -20.62
C LEU A 6 -7.05 -11.72 -19.50
N TYR A 7 -6.16 -11.79 -18.50
CA TYR A 7 -6.03 -10.79 -17.44
C TYR A 7 -5.08 -9.63 -17.79
N HIS A 8 -4.52 -9.63 -19.00
CA HIS A 8 -3.87 -8.47 -19.62
C HIS A 8 -4.90 -7.44 -20.11
N GLY A 9 -5.95 -7.21 -19.32
CA GLY A 9 -6.90 -6.13 -19.54
C GLY A 9 -6.60 -5.07 -18.50
N GLU A 10 -6.13 -3.90 -18.91
CA GLU A 10 -6.10 -2.68 -18.10
C GLU A 10 -7.39 -2.52 -17.26
N SER A 11 -8.52 -2.99 -17.79
CA SER A 11 -9.81 -3.10 -17.11
C SER A 11 -9.82 -3.97 -15.84
N ALA A 12 -9.15 -5.12 -15.80
CA ALA A 12 -9.14 -6.01 -14.64
C ALA A 12 -8.31 -5.40 -13.48
N VAL A 13 -7.17 -4.79 -13.83
CA VAL A 13 -6.35 -4.02 -12.89
C VAL A 13 -7.15 -2.86 -12.33
N ALA A 14 -7.81 -2.08 -13.19
CA ALA A 14 -8.65 -0.97 -12.75
C ALA A 14 -9.75 -1.43 -11.79
N CYS A 15 -10.47 -2.52 -12.10
CA CYS A 15 -11.48 -3.08 -11.21
C CYS A 15 -10.90 -3.51 -9.84
N LEU A 16 -9.72 -4.13 -9.82
CA LEU A 16 -9.05 -4.53 -8.58
C LEU A 16 -8.63 -3.31 -7.74
N VAL A 17 -8.04 -2.30 -8.38
CA VAL A 17 -7.65 -1.05 -7.70
C VAL A 17 -8.89 -0.36 -7.14
N GLU A 18 -9.97 -0.25 -7.91
CA GLU A 18 -11.23 0.33 -7.45
C GLU A 18 -11.83 -0.44 -6.27
N ALA A 19 -11.83 -1.78 -6.33
CA ALA A 19 -12.30 -2.62 -5.24
C ALA A 19 -11.48 -2.42 -3.95
N LEU A 20 -10.15 -2.35 -4.05
CA LEU A 20 -9.28 -2.07 -2.91
C LEU A 20 -9.51 -0.66 -2.35
N VAL A 21 -9.66 0.34 -3.23
CA VAL A 21 -10.01 1.71 -2.84
C VAL A 21 -11.35 1.77 -2.11
N ALA A 22 -12.35 1.00 -2.54
CA ALA A 22 -13.64 0.93 -1.87
C ALA A 22 -13.51 0.41 -0.42
N ASN A 23 -12.71 -0.65 -0.22
CA ASN A 23 -12.45 -1.21 1.11
C ASN A 23 -11.78 -0.21 2.07
N ILE A 24 -10.90 0.66 1.54
CA ILE A 24 -10.22 1.68 2.36
C ILE A 24 -11.18 2.82 2.73
N ARG A 25 -12.15 3.14 1.88
CA ARG A 25 -13.12 4.23 2.05
C ARG A 25 -14.24 3.94 3.06
N GLU A 26 -14.58 2.68 3.29
CA GLU A 26 -15.69 2.31 4.18
C GLU A 26 -15.51 2.84 5.62
N PRO A 27 -16.58 3.21 6.35
CA PRO A 27 -16.46 3.72 7.72
C PRO A 27 -15.93 2.65 8.68
N ALA A 28 -15.16 3.09 9.69
CA ALA A 28 -14.35 2.27 10.59
C ALA A 28 -15.12 1.32 11.54
N THR A 29 -16.42 1.11 11.35
CA THR A 29 -17.28 0.51 12.39
C THR A 29 -17.25 -1.01 12.46
N LEU A 30 -16.69 -1.74 11.48
CA LEU A 30 -16.64 -3.21 11.57
C LEU A 30 -15.36 -3.92 11.05
N LEU A 31 -14.45 -3.27 10.31
CA LEU A 31 -13.36 -4.00 9.63
C LEU A 31 -12.02 -3.22 9.52
N GLY A 32 -11.45 -2.81 10.66
CA GLY A 32 -10.13 -2.17 10.68
C GLY A 32 -9.02 -3.04 10.04
N GLU A 33 -9.14 -4.36 10.18
CA GLU A 33 -8.26 -5.35 9.57
C GLU A 33 -8.34 -5.32 8.03
N THR A 34 -9.54 -5.25 7.45
CA THR A 34 -9.73 -5.20 5.99
C THR A 34 -9.10 -3.94 5.40
N LYS A 35 -9.23 -2.80 6.08
CA LYS A 35 -8.55 -1.56 5.67
C LYS A 35 -7.05 -1.69 5.72
N ARG A 36 -6.50 -2.20 6.84
CA ARG A 36 -5.05 -2.41 6.97
C ARG A 36 -4.57 -3.32 5.84
N LEU A 37 -5.22 -4.46 5.65
CA LEU A 37 -4.82 -5.43 4.64
C LEU A 37 -4.89 -4.85 3.22
N ALA A 38 -5.92 -4.08 2.89
CA ALA A 38 -6.00 -3.39 1.59
C ALA A 38 -4.83 -2.40 1.39
N LEU A 39 -4.43 -1.67 2.43
CA LEU A 39 -3.26 -0.77 2.39
C LEU A 39 -1.94 -1.56 2.28
N THR A 40 -1.81 -2.68 2.99
CA THR A 40 -0.65 -3.59 2.88
C THR A 40 -0.51 -4.13 1.46
N VAL A 41 -1.63 -4.48 0.79
CA VAL A 41 -1.63 -4.88 -0.63
C VAL A 41 -1.09 -3.76 -1.52
N PHE A 42 -1.53 -2.51 -1.33
CA PHE A 42 -0.97 -1.39 -2.08
C PHE A 42 0.52 -1.19 -1.84
N CYS A 43 0.98 -1.38 -0.60
CA CYS A 43 2.41 -1.34 -0.26
C CYS A 43 3.20 -2.39 -1.05
N ALA A 44 2.78 -3.66 -1.01
CA ALA A 44 3.47 -4.75 -1.71
C ALA A 44 3.45 -4.59 -3.24
N VAL A 45 2.32 -4.15 -3.81
CA VAL A 45 2.23 -3.87 -5.25
C VAL A 45 3.10 -2.67 -5.61
N GLY A 46 3.14 -1.61 -4.79
CA GLY A 46 4.03 -0.47 -5.01
C GLY A 46 5.52 -0.82 -4.94
N LYS A 47 5.91 -1.77 -4.08
CA LYS A 47 7.28 -2.31 -4.02
C LYS A 47 7.69 -3.01 -5.32
N LYS A 48 6.85 -3.92 -5.82
CA LYS A 48 7.22 -4.84 -6.92
C LYS A 48 6.80 -4.35 -8.31
N PHE A 49 5.64 -3.71 -8.41
CA PHE A 49 5.00 -3.34 -9.68
C PHE A 49 4.41 -1.90 -9.66
N PRO A 50 5.24 -0.87 -9.39
CA PRO A 50 4.78 0.52 -9.32
C PRO A 50 4.06 1.01 -10.58
N GLN A 51 4.47 0.53 -11.75
CA GLN A 51 3.87 0.87 -13.05
C GLN A 51 2.38 0.56 -13.16
N ILE A 52 1.87 -0.36 -12.34
CA ILE A 52 0.45 -0.72 -12.28
C ILE A 52 -0.35 0.36 -11.54
N LEU A 53 0.25 1.05 -10.57
CA LEU A 53 -0.43 2.00 -9.69
C LEU A 53 -0.33 3.45 -10.17
N GLU A 54 0.75 3.80 -10.88
CA GLU A 54 0.98 5.12 -11.46
C GLU A 54 -0.22 5.72 -12.24
N PRO A 55 -0.93 4.98 -13.12
CA PRO A 55 -2.10 5.53 -13.82
C PRO A 55 -3.31 5.78 -12.91
N HIS A 56 -3.34 5.19 -11.72
CA HIS A 56 -4.50 5.23 -10.81
C HIS A 56 -4.29 6.10 -9.56
N LEU A 57 -3.22 6.91 -9.50
CA LEU A 57 -2.89 7.73 -8.32
C LEU A 57 -4.03 8.68 -7.91
N SER A 58 -4.80 9.21 -8.87
CA SER A 58 -5.93 10.12 -8.62
C SER A 58 -7.04 9.49 -7.76
N ILE A 59 -7.24 8.17 -7.84
CA ILE A 59 -8.25 7.46 -7.05
C ILE A 59 -7.67 6.84 -5.76
N ILE A 60 -6.36 6.54 -5.75
CA ILE A 60 -5.66 5.88 -4.63
C ILE A 60 -5.24 6.88 -3.54
N ILE A 61 -4.64 8.02 -3.92
CA ILE A 61 -4.02 8.94 -2.95
C ILE A 61 -5.05 9.61 -2.03
N PRO A 62 -6.21 10.13 -2.51
CA PRO A 62 -7.18 10.76 -1.63
C PRO A 62 -7.68 9.88 -0.46
N PRO A 63 -8.11 8.62 -0.66
CA PRO A 63 -8.52 7.77 0.45
C PRO A 63 -7.36 7.40 1.38
N MET A 64 -6.14 7.21 0.87
CA MET A 64 -4.96 7.00 1.73
C MET A 64 -4.69 8.21 2.62
N MET A 65 -4.82 9.43 2.09
CA MET A 65 -4.68 10.67 2.86
C MET A 65 -5.77 10.88 3.93
N VAL A 66 -6.89 10.16 3.83
CA VAL A 66 -7.87 10.07 4.93
C VAL A 66 -7.39 9.07 5.98
N CYS A 67 -6.89 7.91 5.55
CA CYS A 67 -6.41 6.85 6.45
C CYS A 67 -5.17 7.23 7.28
N VAL A 68 -4.32 8.15 6.82
CA VAL A 68 -3.21 8.66 7.67
C VAL A 68 -3.70 9.44 8.90
N ARG A 69 -4.99 9.78 8.96
CA ARG A 69 -5.66 10.42 10.11
C ARG A 69 -6.59 9.46 10.86
N ASP A 70 -6.54 8.17 10.55
CA ASP A 70 -7.37 7.16 11.21
C ASP A 70 -7.00 7.02 12.69
N ARG A 71 -8.00 6.70 13.53
CA ARG A 71 -7.82 6.47 14.97
C ARG A 71 -7.20 5.10 15.24
N VAL A 72 -7.38 4.16 14.33
CA VAL A 72 -6.79 2.82 14.41
C VAL A 72 -5.33 2.92 13.96
N VAL A 73 -4.40 2.90 14.92
CA VAL A 73 -2.95 3.08 14.70
C VAL A 73 -2.40 2.15 13.61
N PRO A 74 -2.73 0.84 13.56
CA PRO A 74 -2.27 -0.04 12.48
C PRO A 74 -2.69 0.42 11.08
N VAL A 75 -3.90 0.94 10.91
CA VAL A 75 -4.40 1.44 9.62
C VAL A 75 -3.64 2.70 9.22
N LYS A 76 -3.40 3.60 10.18
CA LYS A 76 -2.60 4.80 9.95
C LYS A 76 -1.19 4.46 9.48
N LEU A 77 -0.48 3.58 10.19
CA LEU A 77 0.89 3.20 9.84
C LEU A 77 0.95 2.54 8.46
N ALA A 78 0.01 1.63 8.17
CA ALA A 78 -0.10 1.01 6.85
C ALA A 78 -0.35 2.02 5.73
N ALA A 79 -1.17 3.06 5.98
CA ALA A 79 -1.43 4.11 5.00
C ALA A 79 -0.20 4.99 4.74
N GLU A 80 0.56 5.32 5.79
CA GLU A 80 1.80 6.07 5.68
C GLU A 80 2.85 5.30 4.85
N LEU A 81 3.04 4.01 5.15
CA LEU A 81 3.92 3.13 4.39
C LEU A 81 3.46 2.97 2.94
N ALA A 82 2.17 2.71 2.72
CA ALA A 82 1.62 2.58 1.37
C ALA A 82 1.87 3.84 0.53
N LEU A 83 1.74 5.04 1.12
CA LEU A 83 2.06 6.29 0.41
C LEU A 83 3.53 6.39 0.00
N VAL A 84 4.47 5.92 0.83
CA VAL A 84 5.90 5.90 0.48
C VAL A 84 6.16 5.07 -0.78
N TYR A 85 5.57 3.88 -0.84
CA TYR A 85 5.78 2.95 -1.95
C TYR A 85 4.94 3.31 -3.19
N VAL A 86 3.68 3.72 -3.02
CA VAL A 86 2.83 4.12 -4.16
C VAL A 86 3.39 5.36 -4.87
N LEU A 87 3.94 6.32 -4.12
CA LEU A 87 4.57 7.52 -4.69
C LEU A 87 6.05 7.31 -5.05
N GLN A 88 6.57 6.09 -4.89
CA GLN A 88 7.96 5.71 -5.20
C GLN A 88 9.01 6.64 -4.55
N LEU A 89 8.76 7.12 -3.33
CA LEU A 89 9.59 8.15 -2.70
C LEU A 89 11.03 7.69 -2.41
N LEU A 90 11.26 6.39 -2.31
CA LEU A 90 12.60 5.80 -2.18
C LEU A 90 13.48 6.05 -3.42
N LYS A 91 12.86 6.26 -4.59
CA LYS A 91 13.54 6.54 -5.87
C LYS A 91 13.56 8.04 -6.20
N GLY A 92 12.99 8.88 -5.33
CA GLY A 92 12.89 10.33 -5.49
C GLY A 92 11.45 10.85 -5.52
N GLU A 93 11.31 12.17 -5.69
CA GLU A 93 10.01 12.86 -5.58
C GLU A 93 9.29 13.06 -6.92
N THR A 94 9.80 12.52 -8.04
CA THR A 94 9.26 12.79 -9.39
C THR A 94 7.77 12.49 -9.51
N ILE A 95 7.34 11.31 -9.04
CA ILE A 95 5.94 10.88 -9.09
C ILE A 95 5.06 11.75 -8.19
N LEU A 96 5.57 12.13 -7.01
CA LEU A 96 4.88 13.07 -6.12
C LEU A 96 4.69 14.43 -6.80
N GLN A 97 5.73 15.01 -7.41
CA GLN A 97 5.63 16.30 -8.09
C GLN A 97 4.66 16.25 -9.28
N GLN A 98 4.69 15.16 -10.06
CA GLN A 98 3.74 14.94 -11.15
C GLN A 98 2.31 14.88 -10.61
N TYR A 99 2.06 14.11 -9.55
CA TYR A 99 0.74 14.05 -8.93
C TYR A 99 0.29 15.41 -8.39
N LEU A 100 1.16 16.16 -7.70
CA LEU A 100 0.86 17.48 -7.16
C LEU A 100 0.46 18.50 -8.25
N SER A 101 0.98 18.35 -9.47
CA SER A 101 0.60 19.20 -10.61
C SER A 101 -0.82 18.96 -11.13
N THR A 102 -1.42 17.81 -10.79
CA THR A 102 -2.76 17.41 -11.26
C THR A 102 -3.89 17.82 -10.30
N VAL A 103 -3.56 18.18 -9.06
CA VAL A 103 -4.52 18.49 -8.01
C VAL A 103 -4.59 20.00 -7.73
N ASP A 104 -5.63 20.44 -7.04
CA ASP A 104 -5.77 21.83 -6.63
C ASP A 104 -4.70 22.26 -5.62
N ALA A 105 -4.43 23.56 -5.55
CA ALA A 105 -3.36 24.11 -4.71
C ALA A 105 -3.54 23.81 -3.20
N THR A 106 -4.78 23.66 -2.72
CA THR A 106 -5.05 23.37 -1.30
C THR A 106 -4.68 21.92 -0.98
N THR A 107 -5.12 20.99 -1.82
CA THR A 107 -4.78 19.57 -1.70
C THR A 107 -3.28 19.36 -1.87
N ALA A 108 -2.67 20.00 -2.89
CA ALA A 108 -1.22 19.94 -3.12
C ALA A 108 -0.42 20.39 -1.88
N LYS A 109 -0.84 21.50 -1.26
CA LYS A 109 -0.20 22.02 -0.05
C LYS A 109 -0.33 21.05 1.13
N SER A 110 -1.52 20.51 1.37
CA SER A 110 -1.74 19.55 2.45
C SER A 110 -0.87 18.30 2.30
N ILE A 111 -0.73 17.78 1.08
CA ILE A 111 0.09 16.59 0.79
C ILE A 111 1.57 16.93 0.94
N THR A 112 2.01 18.08 0.44
CA THR A 112 3.40 18.56 0.57
C THR A 112 3.81 18.73 2.05
N ASP A 113 2.95 19.34 2.86
CA ASP A 113 3.20 19.53 4.29
C ASP A 113 3.20 18.21 5.05
N PHE A 114 2.41 17.23 4.61
CA PHE A 114 2.43 15.88 5.17
C PHE A 114 3.71 15.13 4.78
N HIS A 115 4.08 15.18 3.51
CA HIS A 115 5.30 14.59 2.96
C HIS A 115 6.53 15.04 3.76
N LYS A 116 6.74 16.35 3.91
CA LYS A 116 7.88 16.92 4.63
C LYS A 116 7.96 16.51 6.10
N ARG A 117 6.82 16.33 6.77
CA ARG A 117 6.77 16.06 8.21
C ARG A 117 6.91 14.57 8.54
N VAL A 118 6.31 13.72 7.72
CA VAL A 118 6.11 12.30 8.02
C VAL A 118 6.85 11.44 6.99
N LEU A 119 6.49 11.55 5.71
CA LEU A 119 6.99 10.64 4.68
C LEU A 119 8.51 10.72 4.49
N THR A 120 9.11 11.92 4.56
CA THR A 120 10.58 12.06 4.47
C THR A 120 11.32 11.27 5.55
N LYS A 121 10.76 11.20 6.77
CA LYS A 121 11.36 10.42 7.86
C LYS A 121 11.18 8.92 7.63
N LEU A 122 10.00 8.51 7.17
CA LEU A 122 9.70 7.12 6.84
C LEU A 122 10.57 6.60 5.70
N VAL A 123 10.81 7.40 4.66
CA VAL A 123 11.73 7.05 3.56
C VAL A 123 13.12 6.69 4.10
N VAL A 124 13.65 7.48 5.03
CA VAL A 124 14.96 7.19 5.66
C VAL A 124 14.89 5.90 6.49
N GLN A 125 13.82 5.68 7.23
CA GLN A 125 13.65 4.45 8.03
C GLN A 125 13.57 3.20 7.13
N GLU A 126 12.85 3.27 6.03
CA GLU A 126 12.74 2.17 5.07
C GLU A 126 14.09 1.90 4.37
N GLN A 127 14.83 2.94 3.98
CA GLN A 127 16.19 2.76 3.43
C GLN A 127 17.12 2.06 4.43
N GLN A 128 17.07 2.46 5.70
CA GLN A 128 17.84 1.81 6.76
C GLN A 128 17.43 0.35 6.97
N LYS A 129 16.12 0.04 6.91
CA LYS A 129 15.61 -1.34 6.98
C LYS A 129 16.16 -2.17 5.81
N MET A 130 16.12 -1.63 4.59
CA MET A 130 16.66 -2.31 3.40
C MET A 130 18.18 -2.54 3.48
N GLU A 131 18.95 -1.57 3.98
CA GLU A 131 20.40 -1.71 4.18
C GLU A 131 20.74 -2.78 5.23
N GLN A 132 19.98 -2.86 6.31
CA GLN A 132 20.17 -3.88 7.35
C GLN A 132 19.88 -5.30 6.83
N ILE A 133 18.83 -5.47 6.03
CA ILE A 133 18.49 -6.74 5.38
C ILE A 133 19.61 -7.16 4.40
N GLN A 134 20.30 -6.21 3.77
CA GLN A 134 21.40 -6.54 2.85
C GLN A 134 22.70 -6.97 3.56
N VAL A 135 22.89 -6.56 4.82
CA VAL A 135 24.10 -6.87 5.61
C VAL A 135 23.96 -8.17 6.41
N GLY A 136 22.74 -8.59 6.75
CA GLY A 136 22.44 -9.90 7.33
C GLY A 136 22.03 -10.89 6.24
N ASP A 137 22.71 -12.01 6.10
CA ASP A 137 22.31 -13.11 5.19
C ASP A 137 21.05 -13.81 5.73
N THR A 138 19.91 -13.13 5.67
CA THR A 138 18.61 -13.71 5.97
C THR A 138 17.72 -13.58 4.74
N ASN A 139 17.28 -14.73 4.23
CA ASN A 139 16.19 -14.86 3.28
C ASN A 139 14.85 -14.52 3.97
N GLU A 140 14.81 -13.37 4.65
CA GLU A 140 13.63 -12.84 5.34
C GLU A 140 12.71 -12.24 4.30
N MET A 141 11.60 -12.92 4.04
CA MET A 141 10.51 -12.36 3.25
C MET A 141 9.98 -11.11 3.96
N ASP A 142 9.81 -10.02 3.21
CA ASP A 142 9.17 -8.79 3.68
C ASP A 142 7.89 -9.12 4.48
N GLU A 143 7.72 -8.51 5.66
CA GLU A 143 6.58 -8.75 6.55
C GLU A 143 5.23 -8.56 5.84
N GLU A 144 5.14 -7.58 4.94
CA GLU A 144 3.94 -7.32 4.15
C GLU A 144 3.66 -8.45 3.16
N GLU A 145 4.72 -9.01 2.57
CA GLU A 145 4.61 -10.13 1.66
C GLU A 145 4.18 -11.40 2.41
N GLN A 146 4.74 -11.66 3.59
CA GLN A 146 4.31 -12.77 4.45
C GLN A 146 2.83 -12.65 4.83
N GLU A 147 2.37 -11.46 5.20
CA GLU A 147 0.96 -11.21 5.53
C GLU A 147 0.03 -11.50 4.33
N ILE A 148 0.43 -11.08 3.13
CA ILE A 148 -0.34 -11.34 1.90
C ILE A 148 -0.36 -12.84 1.56
N TRP A 149 0.79 -13.53 1.63
CA TRP A 149 0.86 -14.97 1.36
C TRP A 149 0.13 -15.82 2.39
N ALA A 150 -0.07 -15.32 3.60
CA ALA A 150 -0.88 -16.01 4.61
C ALA A 150 -2.37 -16.08 4.25
N VAL A 151 -2.86 -15.17 3.39
CA VAL A 151 -4.26 -15.16 2.94
C VAL A 151 -4.53 -16.35 2.01
N GLY A 152 -5.37 -17.29 2.47
CA GLY A 152 -5.78 -18.44 1.67
C GLY A 152 -4.88 -19.68 1.77
N ASN A 153 -3.88 -19.68 2.66
CA ASN A 153 -3.11 -20.89 2.95
C ASN A 153 -4.02 -21.95 3.62
N ILE A 154 -4.28 -23.06 2.94
CA ILE A 154 -5.20 -24.12 3.40
C ILE A 154 -4.72 -24.75 4.73
N GLY A 155 -3.41 -24.74 4.97
CA GLY A 155 -2.80 -25.28 6.20
C GLY A 155 -3.25 -24.56 7.48
N THR A 156 -3.53 -23.26 7.42
CA THR A 156 -3.98 -22.46 8.58
C THR A 156 -5.43 -22.73 8.97
N PHE A 157 -6.26 -23.22 8.03
CA PHE A 157 -7.66 -23.60 8.32
C PHE A 157 -7.76 -25.01 8.93
N ALA A 158 -6.85 -25.92 8.56
CA ALA A 158 -6.84 -27.28 9.09
C ALA A 158 -6.55 -27.33 10.60
N SER A 159 -5.68 -26.45 11.10
CA SER A 159 -5.34 -26.37 12.53
C SER A 159 -6.48 -25.88 13.44
N ASN A 160 -7.56 -25.34 12.88
CA ASN A 160 -8.76 -24.94 13.65
C ASN A 160 -9.85 -26.03 13.67
N VAL A 161 -9.69 -27.13 12.93
CA VAL A 161 -10.68 -28.23 12.90
C VAL A 161 -10.37 -29.30 13.95
N ASP A 162 -9.16 -29.30 14.53
CA ASP A 162 -8.74 -30.29 15.53
C ASP A 162 -8.93 -29.82 16.99
N GLN A 163 -9.72 -28.76 17.23
CA GLN A 163 -10.01 -28.23 18.59
C GLN A 163 -11.51 -28.18 18.95
N GLU A 164 -12.35 -29.04 18.36
CA GLU A 164 -13.70 -29.34 18.88
C GLU A 164 -13.82 -30.79 19.36
#